data_AF-A0A3M1YMY9-F1
#
_entry.id   AF-A0A3M1YMY9-F1
#
_cell.length_a   1.000
_cell.length_b   1.000
_cell.length_c   1.000
_cell.angle_alpha   90.00
_cell.angle_beta   90.00
_cell.angle_gamma   90.00
#
_symmetry.space_group_name_H-M   'P 1'
#
loop_
_entity.id
_entity.type
_entity.pdbx_description
1 polymer ?
#
loop_
_entity_poly.entity_id
_entity_poly.type
_entity_poly.pdbx_seq_one_letter_code
_entity_poly.pdbx_strand_id
1 'polypeptide(L)'
;MKTYIAQQLAIEAAKLTELVARFAASYGQHYTLKPASPQPAWDLYDSIIAQQTSIAAMLDKEALENPYSRVGKWWERQDIIDLATLHELASEIFRLISCCAAYESSDVENAIPLSIRRAQESIAGMLHPTAVHRGLEAHELAVESA
;
A
#
# COMPACT_ATOMS: atom_id res chain seq x y z
N MET A 1 1.95 -1.23 -15.16
CA MET A 1 3.16 -0.99 -14.34
C MET A 1 4.45 -1.60 -14.95
N LYS A 2 5.61 -0.92 -14.82
CA LYS A 2 6.96 -1.44 -15.15
C LYS A 2 7.66 -2.05 -13.92
N THR A 3 8.62 -2.97 -14.10
CA THR A 3 9.31 -3.68 -13.00
C THR A 3 9.99 -2.74 -12.01
N TYR A 4 10.63 -1.67 -12.49
CA TYR A 4 11.30 -0.72 -11.58
C TYR A 4 10.30 0.01 -10.66
N ILE A 5 9.06 0.25 -11.10
CA ILE A 5 8.01 0.85 -10.26
C ILE A 5 7.61 -0.13 -9.16
N ALA A 6 7.49 -1.42 -9.50
CA ALA A 6 7.22 -2.46 -8.51
C ALA A 6 8.36 -2.62 -7.49
N GLN A 7 9.61 -2.42 -7.90
CA GLN A 7 10.75 -2.37 -6.97
C GLN A 7 10.70 -1.16 -6.04
N GLN A 8 10.28 0.00 -6.53
CA GLN A 8 10.05 1.18 -5.70
C GLN A 8 8.93 0.94 -4.67
N LEU A 9 7.86 0.21 -5.04
CA LEU A 9 6.82 -0.20 -4.09
C LEU A 9 7.40 -1.01 -2.92
N ALA A 10 8.36 -1.91 -3.18
CA ALA A 10 9.01 -2.69 -2.13
C ALA A 10 9.80 -1.81 -1.15
N ILE A 11 10.44 -0.75 -1.65
CA ILE A 11 11.15 0.24 -0.82
C ILE A 11 10.16 1.00 0.06
N GLU A 12 9.03 1.44 -0.49
CA GLU A 12 7.98 2.13 0.28
C GLU A 12 7.33 1.22 1.34
N ALA A 13 7.15 -0.08 1.04
CA ALA A 13 6.66 -1.06 2.00
C ALA A 13 7.67 -1.34 3.13
N ALA A 14 8.98 -1.31 2.85
CA ALA A 14 10.00 -1.41 3.88
C ALA A 14 9.97 -0.20 4.83
N LYS A 15 9.81 1.03 4.30
CA LYS A 15 9.61 2.24 5.12
C LYS A 15 8.35 2.16 5.97
N LEU A 16 7.24 1.67 5.41
CA LEU A 16 6.01 1.44 6.17
C LEU A 16 6.23 0.47 7.34
N THR A 17 6.96 -0.62 7.08
CA THR A 17 7.31 -1.61 8.10
C THR A 17 8.13 -0.99 9.23
N GLU A 18 9.11 -0.14 8.90
CA GLU A 18 9.88 0.61 9.90
C GLU A 18 8.98 1.50 10.77
N LEU A 19 8.09 2.28 10.16
CA LEU A 19 7.18 3.17 10.89
C LEU A 19 6.27 2.41 11.85
N VAL A 20 5.69 1.30 11.40
CA VAL A 20 4.83 0.44 12.22
C VAL A 20 5.61 -0.22 13.35
N ALA A 21 6.82 -0.70 13.08
CA ALA A 21 7.70 -1.26 14.12
C ALA A 21 8.06 -0.21 15.18
N ARG A 22 8.35 1.03 14.76
CA ARG A 22 8.63 2.15 15.68
C ARG A 22 7.42 2.51 16.54
N PHE A 23 6.22 2.53 15.95
CA PHE A 23 4.97 2.74 16.68
C PHE A 23 4.76 1.63 17.72
N ALA A 24 4.86 0.37 17.31
CA ALA A 24 4.69 -0.78 18.19
C ALA A 24 5.73 -0.82 19.32
N ALA A 25 6.99 -0.46 19.05
CA ALA A 25 8.04 -0.38 20.06
C ALA A 25 7.79 0.74 21.08
N SER A 26 7.17 1.84 20.66
CA SER A 26 6.92 3.01 21.52
C SER A 26 5.65 2.89 22.36
N TYR A 27 4.59 2.28 21.81
CA TYR A 27 3.25 2.29 22.42
C TYR A 27 2.62 0.91 22.61
N GLY A 28 3.17 -0.12 21.98
CA GLY A 28 2.63 -1.48 21.96
C GLY A 28 1.79 -1.78 20.71
N GLN A 29 1.78 -3.05 20.31
CA GLN A 29 1.10 -3.52 19.10
C GLN A 29 -0.42 -3.36 19.12
N HIS A 30 -1.03 -3.32 20.31
CA HIS A 30 -2.48 -3.20 20.50
C HIS A 30 -2.89 -1.83 21.03
N TYR A 31 -2.03 -0.83 20.86
CA TYR A 31 -2.34 0.52 21.29
C TYR A 31 -3.46 1.11 20.42
N THR A 32 -4.49 1.65 21.08
CA THR A 32 -5.58 2.38 20.42
C THR A 32 -5.38 3.87 20.64
N LEU A 33 -5.37 4.63 19.55
CA LEU A 33 -5.29 6.09 19.59
C LEU A 33 -6.56 6.68 20.20
N LYS A 34 -6.36 7.62 21.11
CA LYS A 34 -7.43 8.37 21.78
C LYS A 34 -7.18 9.87 21.55
N PRO A 35 -8.21 10.73 21.66
CA PRO A 35 -8.01 12.17 21.55
C PRO A 35 -6.96 12.73 22.52
N ALA A 36 -6.77 12.08 23.68
CA ALA A 36 -5.75 12.44 24.68
C ALA A 36 -4.41 11.69 24.50
N SER A 37 -4.24 10.91 23.44
CA SER A 37 -2.96 10.25 23.14
C SER A 37 -1.86 11.29 22.92
N PRO A 38 -0.60 10.96 23.26
CA PRO A 38 0.51 11.87 23.05
C PRO A 38 0.63 12.29 21.58
N GLN A 39 0.95 13.57 21.33
CA GLN A 39 1.14 14.08 19.96
C GLN A 39 2.11 13.22 19.12
N PRO A 40 3.24 12.72 19.65
CA PRO A 40 4.13 11.87 18.84
C PRO A 40 3.51 10.55 18.36
N ALA A 41 2.45 10.06 19.03
CA ALA A 41 1.70 8.88 18.56
C ALA A 41 0.85 9.22 17.34
N TRP A 42 0.20 10.40 17.36
CA TRP A 42 -0.54 10.94 16.21
C TRP A 42 0.40 11.23 15.04
N ASP A 43 1.58 11.81 15.29
CA ASP A 43 2.57 12.09 14.23
C ASP A 43 3.03 10.80 13.52
N LEU A 44 3.23 9.71 14.28
CA LEU A 44 3.57 8.40 13.70
C LEU A 44 2.39 7.77 12.94
N TYR A 45 1.17 7.89 13.46
CA TYR A 45 -0.04 7.46 12.74
C TYR A 45 -0.17 8.19 11.39
N ASP A 46 -0.03 9.51 11.39
CA ASP A 46 -0.12 10.32 10.18
C ASP A 46 0.98 9.94 9.18
N SER A 47 2.19 9.68 9.68
CA SER A 47 3.31 9.19 8.86
C SER A 47 3.01 7.81 8.24
N ILE A 48 2.37 6.91 8.99
CA ILE A 48 1.95 5.59 8.52
C ILE A 48 0.88 5.71 7.42
N ILE A 49 -0.11 6.58 7.60
CA ILE A 49 -1.15 6.83 6.58
C ILE A 49 -0.54 7.50 5.35
N ALA A 50 0.36 8.47 5.52
CA ALA A 50 1.07 9.11 4.42
C ALA A 50 1.90 8.09 3.63
N GLN A 51 2.60 7.19 4.32
CA GLN A 51 3.40 6.15 3.68
C GLN A 51 2.55 5.14 2.91
N GLN A 52 1.37 4.76 3.43
CA GLN A 52 0.39 3.96 2.68
C GLN A 52 -0.16 4.72 1.46
N THR A 53 -0.31 6.05 1.57
CA THR A 53 -0.77 6.90 0.46
C THR A 53 0.27 6.91 -0.66
N SER A 54 1.57 7.00 -0.33
CA SER A 54 2.65 6.89 -1.31
C SER A 54 2.63 5.55 -2.05
N ILE A 55 2.36 4.44 -1.34
CA ILE A 55 2.18 3.12 -1.95
C ILE A 55 0.96 3.14 -2.89
N ALA A 56 -0.18 3.68 -2.45
CA ALA A 56 -1.40 3.74 -3.26
C ALA A 56 -1.19 4.55 -4.55
N ALA A 57 -0.56 5.71 -4.48
CA ALA A 57 -0.32 6.60 -5.63
C ALA A 57 0.58 6.00 -6.73
N MET A 58 1.29 4.91 -6.42
CA MET A 58 2.11 4.18 -7.38
C MET A 58 1.35 3.06 -8.11
N LEU A 59 0.15 2.69 -7.64
CA LEU A 59 -0.68 1.67 -8.27
C LEU A 59 -1.43 2.26 -9.48
N ASP A 60 -1.86 1.39 -10.39
CA ASP A 60 -2.71 1.79 -11.50
C ASP A 60 -4.11 2.19 -10.96
N LYS A 61 -4.68 3.29 -11.49
CA LYS A 61 -5.98 3.83 -11.05
C LYS A 61 -7.10 2.77 -10.97
N GLU A 62 -7.18 1.89 -11.97
CA GLU A 62 -8.18 0.81 -12.01
C GLU A 62 -8.12 -0.12 -10.78
N ALA A 63 -6.91 -0.37 -10.26
CA ALA A 63 -6.71 -1.21 -9.09
C ALA A 63 -7.14 -0.52 -7.78
N LEU A 64 -7.01 0.81 -7.71
CA LEU A 64 -7.48 1.61 -6.58
C LEU A 64 -9.01 1.77 -6.58
N GLU A 65 -9.64 1.79 -7.76
CA GLU A 65 -11.10 1.80 -7.91
C GLU A 65 -11.73 0.45 -7.55
N ASN A 66 -10.99 -0.65 -7.77
CA ASN A 66 -11.46 -2.02 -7.54
C ASN A 66 -10.55 -2.81 -6.58
N PRO A 67 -10.33 -2.34 -5.34
CA PRO A 67 -9.43 -3.00 -4.39
C PRO A 67 -9.98 -4.38 -4.01
N TYR A 68 -9.08 -5.37 -3.94
CA TYR A 68 -9.42 -6.75 -3.55
C TYR A 68 -8.83 -7.08 -2.18
N SER A 69 -9.70 -7.21 -1.18
CA SER A 69 -9.28 -7.55 0.19
C SER A 69 -9.04 -9.05 0.34
N ARG A 70 -7.77 -9.49 0.33
CA ARG A 70 -7.39 -10.88 0.68
C ARG A 70 -7.31 -11.11 2.19
N VAL A 71 -6.94 -10.06 2.91
CA VAL A 71 -6.91 -10.03 4.37
C VAL A 71 -8.23 -9.46 4.90
N GLY A 72 -8.56 -9.73 6.15
CA GLY A 72 -9.68 -9.05 6.80
C GLY A 72 -9.39 -7.55 6.91
N LYS A 73 -10.44 -6.72 6.88
CA LYS A 73 -10.36 -5.26 7.01
C LYS A 73 -9.77 -4.83 8.35
N TRP A 74 -8.45 -4.74 8.43
CA TRP A 74 -7.73 -4.50 9.69
C TRP A 74 -8.11 -3.16 10.31
N TRP A 75 -8.38 -2.15 9.48
CA TRP A 75 -8.76 -0.79 9.89
C TRP A 75 -10.11 -0.72 10.63
N GLU A 76 -10.96 -1.75 10.54
CA GLU A 76 -12.19 -1.81 11.33
C GLU A 76 -11.93 -2.23 12.78
N ARG A 77 -10.73 -2.75 13.08
CA ARG A 77 -10.37 -3.33 14.39
C ARG A 77 -9.18 -2.67 15.05
N GLN A 78 -8.32 -2.01 14.27
CA GLN A 78 -7.05 -1.45 14.71
C GLN A 78 -6.80 -0.13 13.99
N ASP A 79 -6.17 0.83 14.69
CA ASP A 79 -5.80 2.12 14.10
C ASP A 79 -4.57 2.00 13.19
N ILE A 80 -3.69 1.03 13.48
CA ILE A 80 -2.43 0.80 12.78
C ILE A 80 -2.47 -0.55 12.10
N ILE A 81 -1.92 -0.61 10.89
CA ILE A 81 -1.75 -1.87 10.14
C ILE A 81 -0.86 -2.82 10.92
N ASP A 82 -1.28 -4.08 11.07
CA ASP A 82 -0.52 -5.07 11.81
C ASP A 82 0.60 -5.71 10.99
N LEU A 83 1.57 -6.31 11.68
CA LEU A 83 2.73 -6.95 11.05
C LEU A 83 2.36 -8.13 10.13
N ALA A 84 1.28 -8.86 10.41
CA ALA A 84 0.87 -9.96 9.53
C ALA A 84 0.31 -9.41 8.21
N THR A 85 -0.51 -8.36 8.26
CA THR A 85 -0.94 -7.64 7.06
C THR A 85 0.25 -7.06 6.29
N LEU A 86 1.27 -6.52 6.96
CA LEU A 86 2.49 -6.03 6.30
C LEU A 86 3.29 -7.14 5.60
N HIS A 87 3.37 -8.34 6.19
CA HIS A 87 4.03 -9.48 5.55
C HIS A 87 3.28 -9.94 4.29
N GLU A 88 1.95 -9.97 4.32
CA GLU A 88 1.12 -10.25 3.14
C GLU A 88 1.31 -9.17 2.06
N LEU A 89 1.34 -7.89 2.47
CA LEU A 89 1.61 -6.76 1.59
C LEU A 89 2.97 -6.91 0.89
N ALA A 90 4.03 -7.19 1.65
CA ALA A 90 5.37 -7.39 1.10
C ALA A 90 5.42 -8.59 0.14
N SER A 91 4.79 -9.70 0.51
CA SER A 91 4.72 -10.91 -0.33
C SER A 91 4.03 -10.63 -1.67
N GLU A 92 2.94 -9.87 -1.64
CA GLU A 92 2.20 -9.50 -2.85
C GLU A 92 2.97 -8.52 -3.73
N ILE A 93 3.74 -7.60 -3.13
CA ILE A 93 4.65 -6.71 -3.87
C ILE A 93 5.75 -7.52 -4.56
N PHE A 94 6.35 -8.51 -3.89
CA PHE A 94 7.34 -9.39 -4.54
C PHE A 94 6.71 -10.19 -5.67
N ARG A 95 5.47 -10.67 -5.50
CA ARG A 95 4.70 -11.31 -6.58
C ARG A 95 4.49 -10.37 -7.76
N LEU A 96 4.16 -9.10 -7.51
CA LEU A 96 4.01 -8.07 -8.54
C LEU A 96 5.33 -7.84 -9.28
N ILE A 97 6.47 -7.74 -8.58
CA ILE A 97 7.80 -7.63 -9.22
C ILE A 97 8.04 -8.81 -10.16
N SER A 98 7.79 -10.05 -9.72
CA SER A 98 7.95 -11.24 -10.58
C SER A 98 7.04 -11.20 -11.81
N CYS A 99 5.79 -10.75 -11.65
CA CYS A 99 4.84 -10.63 -12.75
C CYS A 99 5.26 -9.56 -13.76
N CYS A 100 5.73 -8.40 -13.29
CA CYS A 100 6.27 -7.33 -14.14
C CYS A 100 7.51 -7.80 -14.91
N ALA A 101 8.45 -8.46 -14.23
CA ALA A 101 9.68 -8.95 -14.86
C ALA A 101 9.38 -10.02 -15.93
N ALA A 102 8.46 -10.94 -15.64
CA ALA A 102 8.03 -11.95 -16.60
C ALA A 102 7.36 -11.31 -17.83
N TYR A 103 6.51 -10.31 -17.63
CA TYR A 103 5.85 -9.60 -18.72
C TYR A 103 6.83 -8.82 -19.58
N GLU A 104 7.77 -8.09 -18.97
CA GLU A 104 8.81 -7.35 -19.70
C GLU A 104 9.74 -8.28 -20.51
N SER A 105 9.89 -9.54 -20.09
CA SER A 105 10.67 -10.55 -20.81
C SER A 105 9.88 -11.30 -21.90
N SER A 106 8.57 -11.08 -21.99
CA SER A 106 7.70 -11.80 -22.93
C SER A 106 7.46 -10.96 -24.19
N ASP A 107 7.55 -11.58 -25.38
CA ASP A 107 7.20 -10.95 -26.67
C ASP A 107 5.68 -10.74 -26.85
N VAL A 108 4.91 -10.81 -25.76
CA VAL A 108 3.45 -10.68 -25.76
C VAL A 108 3.10 -9.20 -25.75
N GLU A 109 3.08 -8.60 -26.94
CA GLU A 109 2.34 -7.37 -27.16
C GLU A 109 0.85 -7.70 -27.11
N ASN A 110 0.20 -7.38 -26.00
CA ASN A 110 -1.12 -6.73 -25.93
C ASN A 110 -1.79 -7.00 -24.57
N ALA A 111 -2.16 -5.90 -23.91
CA ALA A 111 -2.80 -5.77 -22.59
C ALA A 111 -1.92 -6.05 -21.36
N ILE A 112 -2.12 -5.22 -20.31
CA ILE A 112 -1.55 -5.46 -18.98
C ILE A 112 -2.02 -6.84 -18.51
N PRO A 113 -1.09 -7.77 -18.20
CA PRO A 113 -1.44 -9.09 -17.71
C PRO A 113 -2.38 -9.03 -16.52
N LEU A 114 -3.40 -9.88 -16.52
CA LEU A 114 -4.34 -10.02 -15.40
C LEU A 114 -3.60 -10.26 -14.07
N SER A 115 -2.46 -10.94 -14.11
CA SER A 115 -1.61 -11.21 -12.93
C SER A 115 -1.04 -9.94 -12.29
N ILE A 116 -0.65 -8.95 -13.10
CA ILE A 116 -0.19 -7.62 -12.65
C ILE A 116 -1.36 -6.84 -12.06
N ARG A 117 -2.50 -6.81 -12.75
CA ARG A 117 -3.70 -6.10 -12.27
C ARG A 117 -4.17 -6.67 -10.92
N ARG A 118 -4.33 -7.99 -10.82
CA ARG A 118 -4.76 -8.66 -9.59
C ARG A 118 -3.80 -8.45 -8.42
N ALA A 119 -2.49 -8.32 -8.69
CA ALA A 119 -1.52 -8.00 -7.66
C ALA A 119 -1.72 -6.59 -7.11
N GLN A 120 -1.92 -5.62 -7.99
CA GLN A 120 -2.18 -4.23 -7.60
C GLN A 120 -3.50 -4.10 -6.84
N GLU A 121 -4.58 -4.74 -7.31
CA GLU A 121 -5.87 -4.77 -6.61
C GLU A 121 -5.73 -5.37 -5.20
N SER A 122 -4.94 -6.44 -5.07
CA SER A 122 -4.66 -7.07 -3.79
C SER A 122 -3.86 -6.16 -2.86
N ILE A 123 -2.85 -5.45 -3.38
CA ILE A 123 -2.07 -4.47 -2.63
C ILE A 123 -2.98 -3.34 -2.15
N ALA A 124 -3.79 -2.76 -3.04
CA ALA A 124 -4.75 -1.71 -2.69
C ALA A 124 -5.73 -2.16 -1.59
N GLY A 125 -6.20 -3.41 -1.64
CA GLY A 125 -7.09 -3.98 -0.62
C GLY A 125 -6.46 -4.20 0.76
N MET A 126 -5.13 -4.10 0.89
CA MET A 126 -4.42 -4.18 2.17
C MET A 126 -4.15 -2.80 2.79
N LEU A 127 -4.32 -1.71 2.03
CA LEU A 127 -4.08 -0.35 2.51
C LEU A 127 -5.31 0.22 3.23
N HIS A 128 -5.08 1.22 4.09
CA HIS A 128 -6.15 1.95 4.74
C HIS A 128 -7.02 2.68 3.70
N PRO A 129 -8.37 2.70 3.83
CA PRO A 129 -9.25 3.35 2.86
C PRO A 129 -8.92 4.82 2.59
N THR A 130 -8.54 5.58 3.63
CA THR A 130 -8.06 6.97 3.48
C THR A 130 -6.85 7.07 2.56
N ALA A 131 -5.90 6.13 2.64
CA ALA A 131 -4.72 6.13 1.79
C ALA A 131 -5.07 5.80 0.34
N VAL A 132 -5.99 4.85 0.12
CA VAL A 132 -6.51 4.50 -1.21
C VAL A 132 -7.22 5.69 -1.85
N HIS A 133 -8.09 6.37 -1.09
CA HIS A 133 -8.80 7.55 -1.58
C HIS A 133 -7.85 8.69 -1.98
N ARG A 134 -6.87 9.00 -1.13
CA ARG A 134 -5.84 10.01 -1.44
C ARG A 134 -4.97 9.60 -2.63
N GLY A 135 -4.72 8.31 -2.82
CA GLY A 135 -4.06 7.78 -4.01
C GLY A 135 -4.86 8.06 -5.29
N LEU A 136 -6.18 7.84 -5.26
CA LEU A 136 -7.08 8.16 -6.37
C LEU A 136 -7.07 9.65 -6.71
N GLU A 137 -7.16 10.52 -5.70
CA GLU A 137 -7.08 11.98 -5.87
C GLU A 137 -5.77 12.39 -6.55
N ALA A 138 -4.64 11.76 -6.19
CA ALA A 138 -3.35 12.03 -6.81
C ALA A 138 -3.33 11.70 -8.32
N HIS A 139 -4.05 10.66 -8.75
CA HIS A 139 -4.20 10.36 -10.18
C HIS A 139 -5.06 11.40 -10.91
N GLU A 140 -6.09 11.93 -10.28
CA GLU A 140 -6.97 12.94 -10.87
C GLU A 140 -6.22 14.27 -11.09
N LEU A 141 -5.47 14.71 -10.09
CA LEU A 141 -4.63 15.91 -10.18
C LEU A 141 -3.54 15.80 -11.25
N ALA A 142 -2.99 14.60 -11.46
CA ALA A 142 -1.99 14.35 -12.49
C ALA A 142 -2.57 14.46 -13.91
N VAL A 143 -3.86 14.15 -14.10
CA VAL A 143 -4.56 14.28 -15.39
C VAL A 143 -4.89 15.74 -15.68
N GLU A 144 -5.26 16.53 -14.66
CA GLU A 144 -5.55 17.96 -14.83
C GLU A 144 -4.30 18.81 -15.12
N SER A 145 -3.12 18.30 -14.78
CA SER A 145 -1.83 18.99 -14.94
C SER A 145 -1.07 18.62 -16.22
N ALA A 146 -1.59 17.69 -17.04
CA ALA A 146 -0.95 17.14 -18.24
C ALA A 146 -1.61 17.63 -19.53
#